data_AF-A0A1V2U972-F1
#
_entry.id   AF-A0A1V2U972-F1
#
_cell.length_a   1.000
_cell.length_b   1.000
_cell.length_c   1.000
_cell.angle_alpha   90.00
_cell.angle_beta   90.00
_cell.angle_gamma   90.00
#
_symmetry.space_group_name_H-M   'P 1'
#
loop_
_entity.id
_entity.type
_entity.pdbx_description
1 polymer ?
#
loop_
_entity_poly.entity_id
_entity_poly.type
_entity_poly.pdbx_seq_one_letter_code
_entity_poly.pdbx_strand_id
1 'polypeptide(L)'
;AGGLTAFADETPETPEETSKAVTKVETDGIIEFTPNEEEELVVVPPEGGPDVEIEPEVPGTTGPLSIMKAATMNFGSQVISNQDQTYNMIAEKQQKTGTTGEENKVPYVSFAQVQDVRGTNAGWDLQVRMSDFKATTETVNDTLLGAQISLLNPRIQYEGSTSGNAPVAHAAELKLIPNESAVSVMTAEKDKGAGVSSVVWGNQANLDAQEADDTVDVVTNNAIQLFVPGST
;
A
#
# COMPACT_ATOMS: atom_id res chain seq x y z
N ALA A 1 -28.22 -5.51 -11.06
CA ALA A 1 -29.35 -5.34 -11.99
C ALA A 1 -30.19 -4.17 -11.51
N GLY A 2 -30.41 -3.18 -12.37
CA GLY A 2 -31.37 -2.10 -12.13
C GLY A 2 -32.59 -2.37 -12.99
N GLY A 3 -33.78 -2.40 -12.39
CA GLY A 3 -35.03 -2.58 -13.12
C GLY A 3 -35.63 -1.24 -13.51
N LEU A 4 -36.14 -1.13 -14.74
CA LEU A 4 -37.03 -0.04 -15.11
C LEU A 4 -38.47 -0.55 -15.00
N THR A 5 -39.33 0.23 -14.36
CA THR A 5 -40.77 -0.05 -14.32
C THR A 5 -41.49 0.98 -15.18
N ALA A 6 -42.13 0.52 -16.25
CA ALA A 6 -42.99 1.35 -17.08
C ALA A 6 -44.46 1.16 -16.65
N PHE A 7 -45.20 2.26 -16.57
CA PHE A 7 -46.62 2.27 -16.24
C PHE A 7 -47.44 2.83 -17.41
N ALA A 8 -48.53 2.15 -17.75
CA ALA A 8 -49.58 2.68 -18.62
C ALA A 8 -50.90 2.72 -17.83
N ASP A 9 -51.56 3.87 -17.84
CA ASP A 9 -52.85 4.10 -17.20
C ASP A 9 -53.86 4.53 -18.27
N GLU A 10 -55.06 3.94 -18.24
CA GLU A 10 -56.14 4.35 -19.14
C GLU A 10 -56.87 5.54 -18.51
N THR A 11 -57.02 6.63 -19.28
CA THR A 11 -57.80 7.78 -18.82
C THR A 11 -59.29 7.45 -18.97
N PRO A 12 -60.08 7.41 -17.87
CA PRO A 12 -61.48 7.03 -17.97
C PRO A 12 -62.28 8.12 -18.70
N GLU A 13 -63.08 7.72 -19.70
CA GLU A 13 -63.88 8.66 -20.51
C GLU A 13 -65.16 9.15 -19.80
N THR A 14 -65.54 8.57 -18.65
CA THR A 14 -66.69 9.05 -17.84
C THR A 14 -66.50 8.82 -16.32
N PRO A 15 -67.15 9.62 -15.45
CA PRO A 15 -66.84 9.63 -14.00
C PRO A 15 -67.29 8.41 -13.19
N GLU A 16 -68.01 7.45 -13.78
CA GLU A 16 -68.60 6.30 -13.05
C GLU A 16 -67.95 4.94 -13.35
N GLU A 17 -66.92 4.87 -14.20
CA GLU A 17 -66.15 3.63 -14.35
C GLU A 17 -64.98 3.58 -13.36
N THR A 18 -65.00 2.60 -12.46
CA THR A 18 -63.81 2.21 -11.70
C THR A 18 -62.73 1.76 -12.69
N SER A 19 -61.67 2.57 -12.84
CA SER A 19 -60.53 2.28 -13.72
C SER A 19 -59.98 0.88 -13.46
N LYS A 20 -59.92 0.08 -14.52
CA LYS A 20 -59.46 -1.30 -14.50
C LYS A 20 -58.22 -1.42 -15.38
N ALA A 21 -57.21 -2.09 -14.83
CA ALA A 21 -55.97 -2.55 -15.44
C ALA A 21 -54.81 -1.53 -15.57
N VAL A 22 -53.98 -1.46 -14.52
CA VAL A 22 -52.58 -1.03 -14.65
C VAL A 22 -51.81 -2.18 -15.31
N THR A 23 -51.30 -1.98 -16.52
CA THR A 23 -50.36 -2.93 -17.12
C THR A 23 -48.96 -2.58 -16.65
N LYS A 24 -48.39 -3.40 -15.75
CA LYS A 24 -47.00 -3.27 -15.29
C LYS A 24 -46.10 -4.10 -16.19
N VAL A 25 -45.11 -3.46 -16.80
CA VAL A 25 -44.02 -4.16 -17.50
C VAL A 25 -42.73 -3.90 -16.74
N GLU A 26 -42.13 -4.98 -16.24
CA GLU A 26 -40.80 -4.95 -15.63
C GLU A 26 -39.78 -5.30 -16.71
N THR A 27 -38.78 -4.43 -16.91
CA THR A 27 -37.65 -4.72 -17.78
C THR A 27 -36.37 -4.79 -16.95
N ASP A 28 -35.58 -5.81 -17.21
CA ASP A 28 -34.29 -6.01 -16.55
C ASP A 28 -33.20 -5.23 -17.30
N GLY A 29 -32.61 -4.25 -16.63
CA GLY A 29 -31.36 -3.64 -17.08
C GLY A 29 -30.17 -4.46 -16.57
N ILE A 30 -29.43 -5.07 -17.50
CA ILE A 30 -28.16 -5.75 -17.22
C ILE A 30 -27.02 -4.77 -17.53
N ILE A 31 -26.20 -4.48 -16.53
CA ILE A 31 -24.91 -3.80 -16.68
C ILE A 31 -23.83 -4.79 -16.22
N GLU A 32 -22.81 -4.96 -17.04
CA GLU A 32 -21.63 -5.77 -16.74
C GLU A 32 -20.46 -4.81 -16.54
N PHE A 33 -19.73 -4.98 -15.44
CA PHE A 33 -18.52 -4.23 -15.16
C PHE A 33 -17.33 -5.14 -15.39
N THR A 34 -16.47 -4.76 -16.32
CA THR A 34 -15.17 -5.41 -16.53
C THR A 34 -14.09 -4.53 -15.91
N PRO A 35 -13.19 -5.06 -15.07
CA PRO A 35 -12.05 -4.31 -14.58
C PRO A 35 -11.22 -3.76 -15.75
N ASN A 36 -10.72 -2.53 -15.61
CA ASN A 36 -9.81 -1.98 -16.61
C ASN A 36 -8.41 -2.60 -16.43
N GLU A 37 -7.92 -3.30 -17.46
CA GLU A 37 -6.61 -3.95 -17.46
C GLU A 37 -5.57 -3.21 -18.31
N GLU A 38 -5.98 -2.16 -19.04
CA GLU A 38 -5.12 -1.45 -20.02
C GLU A 38 -4.60 -0.10 -19.51
N GLU A 39 -5.27 0.50 -18.51
CA GLU A 39 -4.80 1.76 -17.91
C GLU A 39 -3.65 1.52 -16.93
N GLU A 40 -2.58 2.31 -17.08
CA GLU A 40 -1.47 2.33 -16.12
C GLU A 40 -1.95 2.86 -14.78
N LEU A 41 -1.65 2.12 -13.72
CA LEU A 41 -1.96 2.50 -12.37
C LEU A 41 -0.87 3.43 -11.81
N VAL A 42 -1.28 4.46 -11.07
CA VAL A 42 -0.37 5.39 -10.39
C VAL A 42 -0.32 5.11 -8.90
N VAL A 43 0.84 5.31 -8.27
CA VAL A 43 0.95 5.19 -6.81
C VAL A 43 0.25 6.39 -6.18
N VAL A 44 -0.61 6.13 -5.18
CA VAL A 44 -1.24 7.20 -4.40
C VAL A 44 -0.41 7.48 -3.14
N PRO A 45 0.16 8.68 -2.94
CA PRO A 45 0.92 8.98 -1.74
C PRO A 45 0.05 8.83 -0.47
N PRO A 46 0.50 8.06 0.55
CA PRO A 46 -0.28 7.83 1.77
C PRO A 46 -0.34 9.00 2.76
N GLU A 47 0.42 10.07 2.54
CA GLU A 47 0.48 11.25 3.39
C GLU A 47 0.05 12.48 2.59
N GLY A 48 -0.62 13.43 3.24
CA GLY A 48 -1.09 14.67 2.59
C GLY A 48 0.02 15.68 2.26
N GLY A 49 1.28 15.34 2.54
CA GLY A 49 2.45 16.14 2.26
C GLY A 49 3.73 15.41 2.71
N PRO A 50 4.91 15.77 2.19
CA PRO A 50 5.16 16.72 1.11
C PRO A 50 4.54 16.26 -0.23
N ASP A 51 4.28 17.21 -1.14
CA ASP A 51 3.74 16.92 -2.48
C ASP A 51 4.80 16.22 -3.33
N VAL A 52 4.60 14.93 -3.56
CA VAL A 52 5.57 14.03 -4.20
C VAL A 52 4.91 13.18 -5.28
N GLU A 53 5.70 12.90 -6.31
CA GLU A 53 5.37 11.94 -7.36
C GLU A 53 6.15 10.66 -7.11
N ILE A 54 5.43 9.54 -6.99
CA ILE A 54 5.99 8.24 -6.65
C ILE A 54 5.73 7.30 -7.81
N GLU A 55 6.81 6.80 -8.42
CA GLU A 55 6.73 5.82 -9.48
C GLU A 55 6.36 4.44 -8.90
N PRO A 56 5.57 3.63 -9.63
CA PRO A 56 5.34 2.24 -9.25
C PRO A 56 6.65 1.46 -9.27
N GLU A 57 6.75 0.44 -8.42
CA GLU A 57 7.95 -0.40 -8.33
C GLU A 57 8.26 -1.11 -9.66
N VAL A 58 7.20 -1.49 -10.38
CA VAL A 58 7.29 -2.03 -11.74
C VAL A 58 6.64 -1.04 -12.69
N PRO A 59 7.41 -0.39 -13.59
CA PRO A 59 6.85 0.50 -14.60
C PRO A 59 5.81 -0.21 -15.48
N GLY A 60 4.71 0.47 -15.79
CA GLY A 60 3.61 -0.11 -16.55
C GLY A 60 2.85 -1.21 -15.80
N THR A 61 2.82 -1.16 -14.46
CA THR A 61 1.98 -2.08 -13.67
C THR A 61 0.52 -1.91 -14.06
N THR A 62 -0.07 -2.99 -14.57
CA THR A 62 -1.49 -3.09 -14.91
C THR A 62 -2.14 -4.27 -14.21
N GLY A 63 -3.46 -4.37 -14.31
CA GLY A 63 -4.23 -5.51 -13.83
C GLY A 63 -5.04 -5.22 -12.58
N PRO A 64 -6.02 -6.10 -12.28
CA PRO A 64 -7.07 -5.75 -11.34
C PRO A 64 -6.69 -5.96 -9.86
N LEU A 65 -5.59 -6.65 -9.57
CA LEU A 65 -4.97 -6.70 -8.24
C LEU A 65 -3.46 -6.56 -8.40
N SER A 66 -2.91 -5.44 -7.95
CA SER A 66 -1.52 -5.05 -8.25
C SER A 66 -0.79 -4.53 -7.02
N ILE A 67 0.47 -4.94 -6.85
CA ILE A 67 1.39 -4.37 -5.86
C ILE A 67 2.08 -3.18 -6.53
N MET A 68 1.76 -1.98 -6.06
CA MET A 68 2.20 -0.73 -6.67
C MET A 68 3.53 -0.25 -6.12
N LYS A 69 3.75 -0.44 -4.82
CA LYS A 69 4.98 -0.01 -4.14
C LYS A 69 5.38 -1.03 -3.09
N ALA A 70 6.69 -1.20 -2.91
CA ALA A 70 7.29 -1.82 -1.74
C ALA A 70 8.38 -0.90 -1.17
N ALA A 71 8.59 -0.96 0.14
CA ALA A 71 9.63 -0.20 0.81
C ALA A 71 11.02 -0.71 0.41
N THR A 72 11.92 0.20 0.03
CA THR A 72 13.31 -0.12 -0.35
C THR A 72 14.20 0.02 0.88
N MET A 73 14.36 -1.07 1.62
CA MET A 73 15.03 -1.06 2.93
C MET A 73 16.55 -0.84 2.80
N ASN A 74 17.01 0.39 3.03
CA ASN A 74 18.42 0.77 3.01
C ASN A 74 18.91 1.15 4.42
N PHE A 75 19.94 0.48 4.93
CA PHE A 75 20.54 0.74 6.25
C PHE A 75 21.94 1.39 6.17
N GLY A 76 22.38 1.76 4.96
CA GLY A 76 23.70 2.33 4.72
C GLY A 76 24.85 1.36 4.94
N SER A 77 26.06 1.92 5.02
CA SER A 77 27.29 1.18 5.32
C SER A 77 27.54 1.18 6.82
N GLN A 78 27.56 0.00 7.43
CA GLN A 78 27.80 -0.16 8.87
C GLN A 78 29.15 -0.82 9.13
N VAL A 79 29.85 -0.37 10.17
CA VAL A 79 31.11 -0.98 10.61
C VAL A 79 30.79 -2.27 11.37
N ILE A 80 31.55 -3.33 11.10
CA ILE A 80 31.43 -4.61 11.80
C ILE A 80 31.68 -4.38 13.30
N SER A 81 30.69 -4.74 14.12
CA SER A 81 30.75 -4.68 15.57
C SER A 81 30.76 -6.10 16.15
N ASN A 82 31.47 -6.30 17.25
CA ASN A 82 31.39 -7.53 18.05
C ASN A 82 30.31 -7.46 19.14
N GLN A 83 29.47 -6.42 19.10
CA GLN A 83 28.34 -6.21 19.98
C GLN A 83 27.06 -6.17 19.16
N ASP A 84 25.94 -6.54 19.77
CA ASP A 84 24.63 -6.38 19.15
C ASP A 84 24.40 -4.90 18.78
N GLN A 85 23.95 -4.67 17.54
CA GLN A 85 23.67 -3.34 17.03
C GLN A 85 22.28 -3.29 16.42
N THR A 86 21.64 -2.12 16.52
CA THR A 86 20.36 -1.83 15.85
C THR A 86 20.52 -0.56 15.04
N TYR A 87 20.18 -0.63 13.77
CA TYR A 87 20.28 0.47 12.82
C TYR A 87 18.90 0.84 12.32
N ASN A 88 18.55 2.12 12.42
CA ASN A 88 17.36 2.64 11.77
C ASN A 88 17.59 2.66 10.25
N MET A 89 16.52 2.44 9.49
CA MET A 89 16.55 2.56 8.05
C MET A 89 16.82 4.03 7.67
N ILE A 90 17.64 4.25 6.64
CA ILE A 90 17.77 5.56 6.00
C ILE A 90 16.44 5.85 5.31
N ALA A 91 15.85 7.02 5.60
CA ALA A 91 14.55 7.36 5.04
C ALA A 91 14.59 7.33 3.51
N GLU A 92 13.57 6.74 2.91
CA GLU A 92 13.38 6.81 1.46
C GLU A 92 13.18 8.26 1.05
N LYS A 93 13.66 8.61 -0.14
CA LYS A 93 13.42 9.93 -0.73
C LYS A 93 12.55 9.82 -1.97
N GLN A 94 11.58 10.72 -2.09
CA GLN A 94 10.65 10.77 -3.21
C GLN A 94 10.80 12.10 -3.97
N GLN A 95 10.54 12.08 -5.27
CA GLN A 95 10.66 13.26 -6.13
C GLN A 95 9.52 14.23 -5.81
N LYS A 96 9.82 15.53 -5.62
CA LYS A 96 8.76 16.54 -5.56
C LYS A 96 8.00 16.60 -6.87
N THR A 97 6.68 16.72 -6.80
CA THR A 97 5.81 16.80 -7.98
C THR A 97 6.27 17.86 -8.97
N GLY A 98 6.37 17.49 -10.25
CA GLY A 98 6.76 18.40 -11.34
C GLY A 98 8.23 18.82 -11.35
N THR A 99 9.09 18.12 -10.59
CA THR A 99 10.55 18.37 -10.56
C THR A 99 11.32 17.13 -10.99
N THR A 100 12.61 17.31 -11.29
CA THR A 100 13.53 16.20 -11.59
C THR A 100 14.87 16.44 -10.88
N GLY A 101 15.65 15.39 -10.66
CA GLY A 101 16.98 15.47 -10.04
C GLY A 101 16.99 15.18 -8.54
N GLU A 102 18.13 14.66 -8.07
CA GLU A 102 18.34 14.22 -6.68
C GLU A 102 18.18 15.36 -5.66
N GLU A 103 18.51 16.59 -6.03
CA GLU A 103 18.38 17.78 -5.20
C GLU A 103 16.93 18.14 -4.87
N ASN A 104 15.98 17.63 -5.65
CA ASN A 104 14.55 17.87 -5.48
C ASN A 104 13.85 16.71 -4.77
N LYS A 105 14.58 15.67 -4.35
CA LYS A 105 14.02 14.57 -3.58
C LYS A 105 13.96 14.90 -2.10
N VAL A 106 12.84 14.57 -1.46
CA VAL A 106 12.60 14.80 -0.03
C VAL A 106 12.36 13.49 0.71
N PRO A 107 12.74 13.39 1.99
CA PRO A 107 12.40 12.22 2.80
C PRO A 107 10.91 11.98 2.83
N TYR A 108 10.53 10.71 2.73
CA TYR A 108 9.15 10.28 2.77
C TYR A 108 9.03 8.97 3.54
N VAL A 109 7.87 8.74 4.13
CA VAL A 109 7.57 7.51 4.86
C VAL A 109 7.69 6.29 3.95
N SER A 110 8.17 5.18 4.50
CA SER A 110 8.23 3.89 3.79
C SER A 110 6.85 3.24 3.80
N PHE A 111 6.40 2.71 2.67
CA PHE A 111 5.11 2.03 2.59
C PHE A 111 5.10 0.93 1.53
N ALA A 112 4.13 0.02 1.67
CA ALA A 112 3.76 -0.90 0.60
C ALA A 112 2.30 -0.65 0.21
N GLN A 113 2.02 -0.64 -1.09
CA GLN A 113 0.70 -0.29 -1.63
C GLN A 113 0.16 -1.41 -2.52
N VAL A 114 -1.11 -1.73 -2.33
CA VAL A 114 -1.90 -2.64 -3.16
C VAL A 114 -3.08 -1.87 -3.75
N GLN A 115 -3.37 -2.11 -5.03
CA GLN A 115 -4.58 -1.65 -5.68
C GLN A 115 -5.43 -2.84 -6.09
N ASP A 116 -6.68 -2.88 -5.63
CA ASP A 116 -7.67 -3.91 -5.97
C ASP A 116 -8.88 -3.29 -6.66
N VAL A 117 -8.97 -3.45 -7.97
CA VAL A 117 -10.06 -2.98 -8.83
C VAL A 117 -10.86 -4.15 -9.42
N ARG A 118 -10.73 -5.37 -8.87
CA ARG A 118 -11.46 -6.57 -9.36
C ARG A 118 -12.98 -6.45 -9.23
N GLY A 119 -13.48 -5.65 -8.29
CA GLY A 119 -14.91 -5.54 -7.95
C GLY A 119 -15.52 -6.81 -7.32
N THR A 120 -14.79 -7.93 -7.27
CA THR A 120 -15.23 -9.20 -6.66
C THR A 120 -15.13 -9.20 -5.14
N ASN A 121 -14.32 -8.29 -4.58
CA ASN A 121 -14.02 -8.16 -3.15
C ASN A 121 -13.69 -9.51 -2.50
N ALA A 122 -12.91 -10.35 -3.19
CA ALA A 122 -12.55 -11.68 -2.70
C ALA A 122 -11.59 -11.65 -1.49
N GLY A 123 -11.02 -10.49 -1.18
CA GLY A 123 -9.90 -10.33 -0.26
C GLY A 123 -8.55 -10.58 -0.93
N TRP A 124 -7.48 -10.29 -0.20
CA TRP A 124 -6.09 -10.48 -0.62
C TRP A 124 -5.17 -10.44 0.60
N ASP A 125 -3.98 -11.02 0.47
CA ASP A 125 -2.97 -11.03 1.53
C ASP A 125 -1.61 -10.62 0.95
N LEU A 126 -1.09 -9.47 1.39
CA LEU A 126 0.24 -9.00 1.02
C LEU A 126 1.24 -9.61 1.99
N GLN A 127 2.14 -10.42 1.46
CA GLN A 127 3.17 -11.11 2.24
C GLN A 127 4.56 -10.68 1.79
N VAL A 128 5.50 -10.65 2.73
CA VAL A 128 6.92 -10.40 2.48
C VAL A 128 7.75 -11.57 2.96
N ARG A 129 8.81 -11.88 2.21
CA ARG A 129 9.84 -12.84 2.63
C ARG A 129 11.20 -12.21 2.41
N MET A 130 12.10 -12.45 3.34
CA MET A 130 13.46 -11.92 3.29
C MET A 130 14.46 -13.03 2.90
N SER A 131 15.40 -12.70 2.02
CA SER A 131 16.58 -13.52 1.77
C SER A 131 17.74 -13.07 2.65
N ASP A 132 18.82 -13.84 2.67
CA ASP A 132 20.04 -13.47 3.39
C ASP A 132 20.59 -12.09 2.99
N PHE A 133 21.12 -11.38 3.98
CA PHE A 133 21.96 -10.22 3.78
C PHE A 133 23.32 -10.68 3.27
N LYS A 134 23.71 -10.18 2.10
CA LYS A 134 25.01 -10.46 1.50
C LYS A 134 25.89 -9.22 1.53
N ALA A 135 27.15 -9.42 1.89
CA ALA A 135 28.19 -8.40 1.75
C ALA A 135 28.36 -8.05 0.27
N THR A 136 28.46 -6.76 -0.02
CA THR A 136 28.75 -6.24 -1.37
C THR A 136 30.24 -6.25 -1.70
N THR A 137 31.10 -6.55 -0.72
CA THR A 137 32.55 -6.66 -0.83
C THR A 137 33.03 -8.06 -0.46
N GLU A 138 34.14 -8.51 -1.07
CA GLU A 138 34.73 -9.82 -0.76
C GLU A 138 35.14 -9.88 0.71
N THR A 139 34.52 -10.81 1.43
CA THR A 139 34.79 -11.12 2.84
C THR A 139 34.83 -12.64 3.01
N VAL A 140 35.48 -13.12 4.07
CA VAL A 140 35.60 -14.57 4.34
C VAL A 140 34.23 -15.23 4.59
N ASN A 141 33.29 -14.47 5.16
CA ASN A 141 31.88 -14.82 5.32
C ASN A 141 31.04 -13.72 4.66
N ASP A 142 30.47 -14.01 3.50
CA ASP A 142 29.68 -13.06 2.71
C ASP A 142 28.25 -12.89 3.22
N THR A 143 27.81 -13.70 4.17
CA THR A 143 26.43 -13.76 4.65
C THR A 143 26.34 -13.32 6.11
N LEU A 144 25.47 -12.34 6.40
CA LEU A 144 25.26 -11.83 7.75
C LEU A 144 24.21 -12.68 8.49
N LEU A 145 24.69 -13.73 9.17
CA LEU A 145 23.84 -14.66 9.90
C LEU A 145 23.20 -14.00 11.13
N GLY A 146 21.92 -14.32 11.38
CA GLY A 146 21.18 -13.84 12.54
C GLY A 146 20.72 -12.38 12.48
N ALA A 147 21.03 -11.66 11.40
CA ALA A 147 20.47 -10.35 11.16
C ALA A 147 18.96 -10.44 10.85
N GLN A 148 18.18 -9.49 11.36
CA GLN A 148 16.72 -9.46 11.21
C GLN A 148 16.23 -8.04 11.01
N ILE A 149 15.13 -7.86 10.28
CA ILE A 149 14.45 -6.57 10.14
C ILE A 149 13.22 -6.55 11.04
N SER A 150 13.00 -5.46 11.76
CA SER A 150 11.77 -5.20 12.51
C SER A 150 10.97 -4.11 11.83
N LEU A 151 9.71 -4.41 11.52
CA LEU A 151 8.71 -3.45 11.04
C LEU A 151 7.81 -3.09 12.22
N LEU A 152 7.80 -1.80 12.57
CA LEU A 152 7.20 -1.29 13.79
C LEU A 152 6.02 -0.37 13.51
N ASN A 153 5.01 -0.45 14.37
CA ASN A 153 3.86 0.46 14.43
C ASN A 153 3.27 0.81 13.05
N PRO A 154 2.79 -0.18 12.28
CA PRO A 154 2.22 0.08 10.97
C PRO A 154 0.92 0.89 11.11
N ARG A 155 0.64 1.74 10.11
CA ARG A 155 -0.69 2.34 9.91
C ARG A 155 -1.23 1.96 8.55
N ILE A 156 -2.55 1.87 8.46
CA ILE A 156 -3.25 1.70 7.19
C ILE A 156 -3.71 3.06 6.69
N GLN A 157 -3.41 3.37 5.43
CA GLN A 157 -4.04 4.43 4.66
C GLN A 157 -4.86 3.77 3.55
N TYR A 158 -6.15 4.09 3.51
CA TYR A 158 -7.10 3.38 2.67
C TYR A 158 -7.99 4.36 1.91
N GLU A 159 -7.85 4.35 0.59
CA GLU A 159 -8.65 5.13 -0.36
C GLU A 159 -9.66 4.20 -1.03
N GLY A 160 -10.68 3.82 -0.26
CA GLY A 160 -11.80 3.00 -0.73
C GLY A 160 -13.14 3.65 -0.45
N SER A 161 -14.19 3.16 -1.11
CA SER A 161 -15.53 3.75 -1.06
C SER A 161 -16.19 3.69 0.32
N THR A 162 -15.70 2.86 1.24
CA THR A 162 -16.26 2.72 2.59
C THR A 162 -15.14 2.45 3.58
N SER A 163 -14.90 3.37 4.52
CA SER A 163 -13.79 3.30 5.48
C SER A 163 -13.75 2.00 6.31
N GLY A 164 -14.91 1.39 6.62
CA GLY A 164 -15.00 0.10 7.32
C GLY A 164 -14.47 -1.10 6.53
N ASN A 165 -14.21 -0.94 5.23
CA ASN A 165 -13.66 -1.98 4.37
C ASN A 165 -12.13 -1.93 4.29
N ALA A 166 -11.47 -1.10 5.09
CA ALA A 166 -10.02 -1.04 5.13
C ALA A 166 -9.40 -2.42 5.48
N PRO A 167 -8.26 -2.77 4.87
CA PRO A 167 -7.48 -3.93 5.30
C PRO A 167 -6.88 -3.71 6.68
N VAL A 168 -6.30 -4.77 7.24
CA VAL A 168 -5.63 -4.76 8.54
C VAL A 168 -4.13 -4.92 8.34
N ALA A 169 -3.33 -4.12 9.01
CA ALA A 169 -1.88 -4.26 9.03
C ALA A 169 -1.43 -5.37 9.98
N HIS A 170 -0.18 -5.79 9.86
CA HIS A 170 0.46 -6.65 10.86
C HIS A 170 0.47 -6.03 12.27
N ALA A 171 0.79 -6.85 13.29
CA ALA A 171 0.93 -6.40 14.66
C ALA A 171 2.03 -5.33 14.83
N ALA A 172 2.01 -4.58 15.94
CA ALA A 172 2.92 -3.45 16.16
C ALA A 172 4.42 -3.78 16.05
N GLU A 173 4.82 -5.04 16.20
CA GLU A 173 6.19 -5.50 15.97
C GLU A 173 6.13 -6.76 15.11
N LEU A 174 6.64 -6.67 13.87
CA LEU A 174 6.81 -7.79 12.96
C LEU A 174 8.29 -7.98 12.66
N LYS A 175 8.80 -9.19 12.86
CA LYS A 175 10.19 -9.55 12.55
C LYS A 175 10.27 -10.31 11.24
N LEU A 176 11.17 -9.85 10.37
CA LEU A 176 11.56 -10.52 9.14
C LEU A 176 12.90 -11.19 9.39
N ILE A 177 12.89 -12.53 9.35
CA ILE A 177 14.09 -13.36 9.53
C ILE A 177 14.47 -13.93 8.16
N PRO A 178 15.75 -13.87 7.77
CA PRO A 178 16.20 -14.43 6.50
C PRO A 178 15.82 -15.90 6.34
N ASN A 179 15.38 -16.28 5.14
CA ASN A 179 15.04 -17.65 4.75
C ASN A 179 13.86 -18.29 5.51
N GLU A 180 13.19 -17.56 6.39
CA GLU A 180 11.94 -18.02 6.98
C GLU A 180 10.76 -17.91 5.99
N SER A 181 9.60 -18.41 6.42
CA SER A 181 8.38 -18.34 5.62
C SER A 181 7.93 -16.90 5.41
N ALA A 182 7.18 -16.66 4.33
CA ALA A 182 6.59 -15.34 4.09
C ALA A 182 5.64 -14.98 5.23
N VAL A 183 5.64 -13.71 5.63
CA VAL A 183 4.77 -13.17 6.68
C VAL A 183 3.86 -12.10 6.12
N SER A 184 2.61 -12.09 6.57
CA SER A 184 1.61 -11.10 6.16
C SER A 184 1.92 -9.73 6.75
N VAL A 185 1.93 -8.70 5.90
CA VAL A 185 2.13 -7.30 6.30
C VAL A 185 0.84 -6.48 6.22
N MET A 186 -0.08 -6.87 5.34
CA MET A 186 -1.37 -6.22 5.14
C MET A 186 -2.36 -7.23 4.56
N THR A 187 -3.52 -7.38 5.19
CA THR A 187 -4.50 -8.40 4.81
C THR A 187 -5.89 -7.79 4.67
N ALA A 188 -6.54 -8.06 3.54
CA ALA A 188 -7.94 -7.78 3.29
C ALA A 188 -8.74 -9.07 3.35
N GLU A 189 -9.68 -9.16 4.28
CA GLU A 189 -10.67 -10.24 4.30
C GLU A 189 -11.64 -10.11 3.12
N LYS A 190 -12.47 -11.14 2.94
CA LYS A 190 -13.61 -11.07 2.02
C LYS A 190 -14.44 -9.80 2.31
N ASP A 191 -14.89 -9.15 1.23
CA ASP A 191 -15.68 -7.92 1.24
C ASP A 191 -14.90 -6.66 1.69
N LYS A 192 -13.57 -6.75 1.84
CA LYS A 192 -12.67 -5.65 2.23
C LYS A 192 -11.54 -5.42 1.22
N GLY A 193 -10.83 -4.30 1.35
CA GLY A 193 -9.58 -4.00 0.65
C GLY A 193 -9.72 -3.59 -0.80
N ALA A 194 -10.94 -3.35 -1.30
CA ALA A 194 -11.18 -2.81 -2.63
C ALA A 194 -10.73 -1.35 -2.71
N GLY A 195 -10.11 -0.95 -3.82
CA GLY A 195 -9.50 0.37 -3.98
C GLY A 195 -8.00 0.36 -3.65
N VAL A 196 -7.48 1.50 -3.17
CA VAL A 196 -6.05 1.64 -2.87
C VAL A 196 -5.81 1.47 -1.38
N SER A 197 -4.91 0.56 -1.02
CA SER A 197 -4.54 0.30 0.37
C SER A 197 -3.03 0.39 0.54
N SER A 198 -2.59 1.20 1.51
CA SER A 198 -1.18 1.32 1.86
C SER A 198 -0.96 0.94 3.32
N VAL A 199 0.00 0.07 3.58
CA VAL A 199 0.59 -0.12 4.91
C VAL A 199 1.83 0.76 5.01
N VAL A 200 1.88 1.63 6.02
CA VAL A 200 2.87 2.70 6.14
C VAL A 200 3.66 2.56 7.43
N TRP A 201 4.98 2.71 7.32
CA TRP A 201 5.94 2.67 8.41
C TRP A 201 6.69 4.01 8.52
N GLY A 202 6.67 4.60 9.71
CA GLY A 202 7.37 5.85 10.01
C GLY A 202 6.41 6.98 10.33
N ASN A 203 6.90 8.20 10.49
CA ASN A 203 6.07 9.37 10.75
C ASN A 203 6.62 10.53 9.93
N GLN A 204 5.81 11.09 9.03
CA GLN A 204 6.29 12.09 8.08
C GLN A 204 6.78 13.36 8.79
N ALA A 205 6.07 13.83 9.82
CA ALA A 205 6.48 15.01 10.58
C ALA A 205 7.85 14.81 11.28
N ASN A 206 8.17 13.59 11.71
CA ASN A 206 9.49 13.28 12.27
C ASN A 206 10.59 13.25 11.20
N LEU A 207 10.27 12.84 9.97
CA LEU A 207 11.22 12.89 8.85
C LEU A 207 11.47 14.35 8.43
N ASP A 208 10.40 15.14 8.32
CA ASP A 208 10.49 16.57 7.98
C ASP A 208 11.27 17.35 9.03
N ALA A 209 11.08 17.05 10.32
CA ALA A 209 11.81 17.69 11.40
C ALA A 209 13.31 17.34 11.38
N GLN A 210 13.66 16.09 11.04
CA GLN A 210 15.05 15.68 10.85
C GLN A 210 15.69 16.36 9.64
N GLU A 211 14.99 16.44 8.51
CA GLU A 211 15.49 17.10 7.29
C GLU A 211 15.73 18.60 7.50
N ALA A 212 14.96 19.25 8.38
CA ALA A 212 15.09 20.66 8.71
C ALA A 212 16.19 20.97 9.75
N ASP A 213 16.79 19.95 10.37
CA ASP A 213 17.83 20.10 11.39
C ASP A 213 19.23 19.98 10.76
N ASP A 214 19.95 21.10 10.67
CA ASP A 214 21.30 21.17 10.11
C ASP A 214 22.34 20.30 10.85
N THR A 215 22.00 19.77 12.03
CA THR A 215 22.86 18.83 12.79
C THR A 215 22.64 17.37 12.41
N VAL A 216 21.61 17.07 11.62
CA VAL A 216 21.28 15.73 11.14
C VAL A 216 21.91 15.50 9.77
N ASP A 217 22.95 14.68 9.72
CA ASP A 217 23.61 14.31 8.46
C ASP A 217 22.74 13.40 7.58
N VAL A 218 21.95 12.52 8.20
CA VAL A 218 21.12 11.51 7.51
C VAL A 218 19.78 11.37 8.20
N VAL A 219 18.70 11.61 7.47
CA VAL A 219 17.33 11.36 7.93
C VAL A 219 17.08 9.87 8.02
N THR A 220 16.60 9.41 9.19
CA THR A 220 16.31 7.99 9.42
C THR A 220 14.85 7.74 9.77
N ASN A 221 14.34 6.60 9.30
CA ASN A 221 13.05 6.06 9.65
C ASN A 221 13.20 4.98 10.74
N ASN A 222 12.81 5.33 11.97
CA ASN A 222 12.92 4.43 13.12
C ASN A 222 11.83 3.35 13.18
N ALA A 223 10.84 3.36 12.28
CA ALA A 223 9.82 2.32 12.21
C ALA A 223 10.32 1.06 11.47
N ILE A 224 11.47 1.14 10.80
CA ILE A 224 12.11 0.00 10.14
C ILE A 224 13.53 -0.10 10.69
N GLN A 225 13.85 -1.22 11.34
CA GLN A 225 15.12 -1.39 12.04
C GLN A 225 15.81 -2.68 11.63
N LEU A 226 17.11 -2.60 11.36
CA LEU A 226 17.98 -3.75 11.17
C LEU A 226 18.67 -4.06 12.49
N PHE A 227 18.47 -5.27 13.00
CA PHE A 227 19.26 -5.82 14.09
C PHE A 227 20.38 -6.69 13.53
N VAL A 228 21.61 -6.48 14.01
CA VAL A 228 22.79 -7.28 13.68
C VAL A 228 23.37 -7.82 14.99
N PRO A 229 23.46 -9.16 15.16
CA PRO A 229 24.06 -9.74 16.35
C PRO A 229 25.58 -9.50 16.38
N GLY A 230 26.15 -9.30 17.57
CA GLY A 230 27.59 -9.11 17.75
C GLY A 230 28.41 -10.39 17.62
N SER A 231 27.74 -11.54 17.56
CA SER A 231 28.34 -12.87 17.38
C SER A 231 27.89 -13.45 16.04
N THR A 232 28.53 -13.01 14.95
CA THR A 232 28.37 -13.58 13.61
C THR A 232 29.50 -14.55 13.28
#